data_AF-A0A8J2TP95-F1
#
_entry.id   AF-A0A8J2TP95-F1
#
_cell.length_a   1.000
_cell.length_b   1.000
_cell.length_c   1.000
_cell.angle_alpha   90.00
_cell.angle_beta   90.00
_cell.angle_gamma   90.00
#
_symmetry.space_group_name_H-M   'P 1'
#
loop_
_entity.id
_entity.type
_entity.pdbx_description
1 polymer ?
#
loop_
_entity_poly.entity_id
_entity_poly.type
_entity_poly.pdbx_seq_one_letter_code
_entity_poly.pdbx_strand_id
1 'polypeptide(L)' 'MISFLQVCEEFRNRLGRQLKDEELNFLRWLYARYLDEHNESYEWTKS' A
#
# COMPACT_ATOMS: atom_id res chain seq x y z
N MET A 1 -3.46 1.06 12.64
CA MET A 1 -3.45 1.44 11.22
C MET A 1 -2.06 1.23 10.64
N ILE A 2 -1.90 0.26 9.75
CA ILE A 2 -0.71 0.15 8.90
C ILE A 2 -0.90 1.17 7.77
N SER A 3 0.10 2.01 7.49
CA SER A 3 0.03 2.94 6.35
C SER A 3 0.45 2.27 5.04
N PHE A 4 -0.08 2.75 3.92
CA PHE A 4 0.32 2.26 2.59
C PHE A 4 1.84 2.33 2.34
N LEU A 5 2.51 3.37 2.87
CA LEU A 5 3.96 3.52 2.77
C LEU A 5 4.72 2.43 3.52
N GLN A 6 4.24 2.03 4.70
CA GLN A 6 4.83 0.92 5.47
C GLN A 6 4.69 -0.41 4.71
N VAL A 7 3.54 -0.65 4.07
CA VAL A 7 3.36 -1.83 3.19
C VAL A 7 4.38 -1.79 2.05
N CYS A 8 4.52 -0.66 1.36
CA CYS A 8 5.49 -0.53 0.27
C CYS A 8 6.93 -0.75 0.74
N GLU A 9 7.28 -0.25 1.92
CA GLU A 9 8.61 -0.42 2.49
C GLU A 9 8.91 -1.87 2.85
N GLU A 10 7.96 -2.59 3.44
CA GLU A 10 8.12 -4.01 3.75
C GLU A 10 8.39 -4.83 2.48
N PHE A 11 7.62 -4.59 1.42
CA PHE A 11 7.80 -5.30 0.16
C PHE A 11 9.12 -4.93 -0.53
N ARG A 12 9.55 -3.66 -0.49
CA ARG A 12 10.88 -3.26 -0.98
C ARG A 12 12.01 -3.96 -0.23
N ASN A 13 11.93 -4.02 1.10
CA ASN A 13 12.93 -4.67 1.94
C ASN A 13 13.00 -6.18 1.68
N ARG A 14 11.84 -6.83 1.48
CA ARG A 14 11.78 -8.26 1.15
C ARG A 14 12.31 -8.59 -0.24
N LEU A 15 11.99 -7.75 -1.24
CA LEU A 15 12.40 -7.97 -2.61
C LEU A 15 13.84 -7.52 -2.88
N GLY A 16 14.41 -6.68 -2.02
CA GLY A 16 15.76 -6.11 -2.20
C GLY A 16 15.86 -5.17 -3.41
N ARG A 17 14.72 -4.69 -3.93
CA ARG A 17 14.64 -3.79 -5.09
C ARG A 17 13.46 -2.84 -4.98
N GLN A 18 13.46 -1.82 -5.83
CA GLN A 18 12.29 -0.96 -5.99
C GLN A 18 11.10 -1.75 -6.58
N LEU A 19 9.91 -1.35 -6.16
CA LEU A 19 8.66 -1.84 -6.70
C LEU A 19 8.43 -1.21 -8.08
N LYS A 20 8.01 -2.02 -9.04
CA LYS A 20 7.56 -1.56 -10.35
C LYS A 20 6.18 -0.90 -10.22
N ASP A 21 5.81 -0.07 -11.20
CA ASP A 21 4.51 0.61 -11.22
C ASP A 21 3.32 -0.37 -11.13
N GLU A 22 3.41 -1.51 -11.80
CA GLU A 22 2.37 -2.56 -11.73
C GLU A 22 2.23 -3.15 -10.33
N GLU A 23 3.35 -3.35 -9.63
CA GLU A 23 3.38 -3.87 -8.25
C GLU A 23 2.83 -2.83 -7.27
N LEU A 24 3.16 -1.55 -7.48
CA LEU A 24 2.59 -0.44 -6.71
C LEU A 24 1.08 -0.32 -6.92
N ASN A 25 0.59 -0.47 -8.15
CA ASN A 25 -0.84 -0.44 -8.45
C ASN A 25 -1.57 -1.63 -7.79
N PHE A 26 -0.97 -2.83 -7.82
CA PHE A 26 -1.51 -3.99 -7.12
C PHE A 26 -1.58 -3.75 -5.61
N LEU A 27 -0.50 -3.26 -4.99
CA LEU A 27 -0.47 -2.97 -3.55
C LEU A 27 -1.47 -1.88 -3.16
N ARG A 28 -1.66 -0.86 -4.01
CA ARG A 28 -2.71 0.17 -3.80
C ARG A 28 -4.10 -0.45 -3.77
N TRP A 29 -4.41 -1.29 -4.75
CA TRP A 29 -5.69 -1.98 -4.81
C TRP A 29 -5.91 -2.87 -3.59
N LEU A 30 -4.90 -3.65 -3.20
CA LEU A 30 -4.96 -4.53 -2.04
C LEU A 30 -5.18 -3.75 -0.74
N TYR A 31 -4.46 -2.64 -0.58
CA TYR A 31 -4.57 -1.78 0.59
C TYR A 31 -5.93 -1.08 0.68
N ALA A 32 -6.46 -0.61 -0.45
CA ALA A 32 -7.81 -0.03 -0.51
C ALA A 32 -8.89 -1.06 -0.10
N ARG A 33 -8.76 -2.31 -0.56
CA ARG A 33 -9.66 -3.40 -0.15
C ARG A 33 -9.56 -3.72 1.33
N TYR A 34 -8.34 -3.79 1.86
CA TYR A 34 -8.12 -3.99 3.30
C TYR A 34 -8.85 -2.92 4.12
N LEU A 35 -8.72 -1.64 3.74
CA LEU A 35 -9.41 -0.56 4.45
C LEU A 35 -10.94 -0.65 4.37
N ASP A 36 -11.47 -1.00 3.20
CA ASP A 36 -12.91 -1.23 3.00
C ASP A 36 -13.45 -2.35 3.90
N GLU A 37 -12.75 -3.49 3.97
CA GLU A 37 -13.12 -4.63 4.82
C GLU A 37 -13.02 -4.30 6.32
N HIS A 38 -12.12 -3.39 6.69
CA HIS A 38 -11.89 -2.98 8.07
C HIS A 38 -12.67 -1.73 8.50
N ASN A 39 -13.56 -1.19 7.65
CA ASN A 39 -14.27 0.10 7.87
C ASN A 39 -13.32 1.26 8.21
N GLU A 40 -12.07 1.20 7.74
CA GLU A 40 -11.09 2.27 7.92
C GLU A 40 -11.21 3.24 6.72
N SER A 41 -11.31 4.54 6.99
CA SER A 41 -11.37 5.53 5.90
C SER A 41 -10.04 5.64 5.17
N TYR A 42 -10.09 5.48 3.84
CA TYR A 42 -8.95 5.64 2.97
C TYR A 42 -8.74 7.12 2.62
N GLU A 43 -7.91 7.83 3.40
CA GLU A 43 -7.56 9.21 3.10
C GLU A 43 -6.28 9.29 2.27
N TRP A 44 -6.45 9.57 0.96
CA TRP A 44 -5.36 10.06 0.12
C TRP A 44 -5.04 11.49 0.52
N THR A 45 -4.07 11.68 1.41
CA THR A 45 -3.47 13.00 1.58
C THR A 45 -2.79 13.40 0.28
N LYS A 46 -3.47 14.27 -0.48
CA LYS A 46 -2.82 15.22 -1.37
C LYS A 46 -1.86 16.03 -0.49
N SER A 47 -0.55 15.82 -0.65
CA SER A 47 0.45 16.82 -0.31
C SER A 47 1.68 16.63 -1.18
#